data_AF-A0A9D7ALL7-F1
#
_entry.id   AF-A0A9D7ALL7-F1
#
_cell.length_a   1.000
_cell.length_b   1.000
_cell.length_c   1.000
_cell.angle_alpha   90.00
_cell.angle_beta   90.00
_cell.angle_gamma   90.00
#
_symmetry.space_group_name_H-M   'P 1'
#
loop_
_entity.id
_entity.type
_entity.pdbx_description
1 polymer ?
#
loop_
_entity_poly.entity_id
_entity_poly.type
_entity_poly.pdbx_seq_one_letter_code
_entity_poly.pdbx_strand_id
1 'polypeptide(L)'
;MKSSHDKITVGLVTLPYSQISAGWITPDRRIIKNPIAAQNHAEKLNIQQSNKWEQYEKDFLMLVAGEMSIGKIAEKLERTPADIRNMGKRIGAKFR
;
A
#
# COMPACT_ATOMS: atom_id res chain seq x y z
N MET A 1 16.96 2.90 -4.05
CA MET A 1 17.62 4.03 -3.36
C MET A 1 18.88 4.36 -4.14
N LYS A 2 18.98 5.57 -4.70
CA LYS A 2 20.18 6.06 -5.41
C LYS A 2 21.09 6.86 -4.48
N SER A 3 20.55 7.38 -3.36
CA SER A 3 21.27 8.10 -2.32
C SER A 3 20.83 7.63 -0.92
N SER A 4 21.74 7.72 0.06
CA SER A 4 21.48 7.39 1.47
C SER A 4 20.42 8.28 2.15
N HIS A 5 19.96 9.34 1.47
CA HIS A 5 18.97 10.30 1.95
C HIS A 5 17.70 10.33 1.10
N ASP A 6 17.50 9.33 0.23
CA ASP A 6 16.29 9.25 -0.58
C ASP A 6 15.07 8.92 0.29
N LYS A 7 13.90 9.44 -0.09
CA LYS A 7 12.62 8.98 0.46
C LYS A 7 12.44 7.49 0.16
N ILE A 8 11.83 6.77 1.10
CA ILE A 8 11.49 5.37 0.95
C ILE A 8 10.02 5.29 0.56
N THR A 9 9.72 4.63 -0.57
CA THR A 9 8.35 4.41 -1.02
C THR A 9 8.13 2.92 -1.20
N VAL A 10 7.11 2.40 -0.52
CA VAL A 10 6.68 0.99 -0.57
C VAL A 10 5.17 0.96 -0.75
N GLY A 11 4.72 0.56 -1.94
CA GLY A 11 3.30 0.58 -2.29
C GLY A 11 2.70 1.97 -2.09
N LEU A 12 1.69 2.06 -1.21
CA LEU A 12 1.01 3.32 -0.86
C LEU A 12 1.71 4.13 0.24
N VAL A 13 2.72 3.53 0.90
CA VAL A 13 3.43 4.18 2.02
C VAL A 13 4.67 4.89 1.49
N THR A 14 4.83 6.16 1.87
CA THR A 14 6.06 6.93 1.64
C THR A 14 6.58 7.50 2.94
N LEU A 15 7.84 7.21 3.25
CA LEU A 15 8.59 7.76 4.37
C LEU A 15 9.56 8.83 3.82
N PRO A 16 9.29 10.13 4.03
CA PRO A 16 10.19 11.19 3.61
C PRO A 16 11.44 11.22 4.50
N TYR A 17 12.60 11.50 3.91
CA TYR A 17 13.83 11.77 4.66
C TYR A 17 13.83 13.21 5.16
N SER A 18 14.11 13.40 6.45
CA SER A 18 14.32 14.70 7.08
C SER A 18 15.80 14.96 7.25
N GLN A 19 16.28 16.03 6.63
CA GLN A 19 17.66 16.50 6.82
C GLN A 19 17.88 17.05 8.24
N ILE A 20 16.88 17.71 8.82
CA ILE A 20 16.95 18.29 10.18
C ILE A 20 17.12 17.19 11.22
N SER A 21 16.38 16.09 11.06
CA SER A 21 16.40 14.97 12.01
C SER A 21 17.37 13.85 11.63
N ALA A 22 18.02 13.98 10.46
CA ALA A 22 18.88 12.98 9.84
C ALA A 22 18.26 11.56 9.82
N GLY A 23 17.02 11.44 9.34
CA GLY A 23 16.30 10.17 9.28
C GLY A 23 14.96 10.22 8.58
N TRP A 24 14.33 9.06 8.38
CA TRP A 24 13.03 8.90 7.76
C TRP A 24 11.90 9.13 8.76
N ILE A 25 10.94 9.97 8.39
CA ILE A 25 9.76 10.28 9.20
C ILE A 25 8.66 9.25 8.89
N THR A 26 8.13 8.63 9.94
CA THR A 26 6.97 7.73 9.85
C THR A 26 5.64 8.48 9.96
N PRO A 27 4.51 7.89 9.53
CA PRO A 27 3.19 8.53 9.65
C PRO A 27 2.79 8.86 11.11
N ASP A 28 3.29 8.11 12.09
CA ASP A 28 3.13 8.36 13.53
C ASP A 28 4.18 9.34 14.08
N ARG A 29 4.87 10.09 13.22
CA ARG A 29 5.88 11.14 13.53
C ARG A 29 7.12 10.64 14.28
N ARG A 30 7.44 9.35 14.17
CA ARG A 30 8.71 8.81 14.67
C ARG A 30 9.80 8.98 13.61
N ILE A 31 11.06 8.98 14.06
CA ILE A 31 12.22 9.12 13.18
C ILE A 31 12.99 7.80 13.21
N ILE A 32 13.15 7.18 12.06
CA ILE A 32 13.98 5.99 11.87
C ILE A 32 15.25 6.42 11.15
N LYS A 33 16.43 6.18 11.73
CA LYS A 33 17.72 6.58 11.13
C LYS A 33 18.38 5.49 10.31
N ASN A 34 17.98 4.23 10.48
CA ASN A 34 18.52 3.11 9.72
C ASN A 34 17.65 2.90 8.45
N PRO A 35 18.23 2.91 7.25
CA PRO A 35 17.48 2.77 5.99
C PRO A 35 16.77 1.42 5.87
N ILE A 36 17.41 0.32 6.29
CA ILE A 36 16.82 -1.02 6.25
C ILE A 36 15.65 -1.11 7.23
N ALA A 37 15.80 -0.54 8.42
CA ALA A 37 14.70 -0.48 9.39
C ALA A 37 13.52 0.37 8.88
N ALA A 38 13.80 1.48 8.19
CA ALA A 38 12.78 2.33 7.59
C ALA A 38 12.05 1.62 6.44
N GLN A 39 12.78 0.90 5.59
CA GLN A 39 12.22 0.03 4.54
C GLN A 39 11.29 -1.03 5.14
N ASN A 40 11.76 -1.79 6.13
CA ASN A 40 10.96 -2.82 6.80
C ASN A 40 9.71 -2.22 7.49
N HIS A 41 9.82 -1.01 8.04
CA HIS A 41 8.69 -0.31 8.63
C HIS A 41 7.67 0.10 7.57
N ALA A 42 8.12 0.64 6.43
CA ALA A 42 7.26 0.99 5.31
C ALA A 42 6.52 -0.25 4.75
N GLU A 43 7.20 -1.39 4.63
CA GLU A 43 6.58 -2.67 4.22
C GLU A 43 5.49 -3.13 5.20
N LYS A 44 5.76 -3.08 6.51
CA LYS A 44 4.75 -3.41 7.53
C LYS A 44 3.53 -2.50 7.45
N LEU A 45 3.75 -1.18 7.33
CA LEU A 45 2.66 -0.22 7.18
C LEU A 45 1.88 -0.45 5.89
N ASN A 46 2.57 -0.76 4.78
CA ASN A 46 1.91 -1.04 3.51
C ASN A 46 1.03 -2.29 3.60
N ILE A 47 1.49 -3.34 4.30
CA ILE A 47 0.68 -4.53 4.58
C ILE A 47 -0.52 -4.19 5.47
N GLN A 48 -0.35 -3.36 6.50
CA GLN A 48 -1.46 -2.94 7.36
C GLN A 48 -2.50 -2.12 6.61
N GLN A 49 -2.06 -1.19 5.75
CA GLN A 49 -2.92 -0.36 4.93
C GLN A 49 -3.61 -1.18 3.83
N SER A 50 -2.90 -2.12 3.20
CA SER A 50 -3.50 -3.05 2.23
C SER A 50 -4.48 -4.04 2.87
N ASN A 51 -4.33 -4.33 4.17
CA ASN A 51 -5.30 -5.12 4.94
C ASN A 51 -6.54 -4.34 5.38
N LYS A 52 -6.50 -3.01 5.32
CA LYS A 52 -7.63 -2.15 5.68
C LYS A 52 -8.51 -1.96 4.43
N TRP A 53 -9.53 -2.81 4.31
CA TRP A 53 -10.55 -2.72 3.25
C TRP A 53 -11.84 -2.18 3.82
N GLU A 54 -12.28 -1.04 3.29
CA GLU A 54 -13.55 -0.44 3.65
C GLU A 54 -14.71 -1.24 3.04
N GLN A 55 -15.89 -1.12 3.66
CA GLN A 55 -17.05 -1.92 3.24
C GLN A 55 -17.45 -1.62 1.79
N TYR A 56 -17.48 -0.35 1.40
CA TYR A 56 -17.81 0.05 0.03
C TYR A 56 -16.84 -0.52 -1.01
N GLU A 57 -15.56 -0.70 -0.67
CA GLU A 57 -14.57 -1.28 -1.59
C GLU A 57 -14.85 -2.77 -1.82
N LYS A 58 -15.26 -3.49 -0.77
CA LYS A 58 -15.67 -4.90 -0.87
C LYS A 58 -16.95 -5.03 -1.68
N ASP A 59 -17.92 -4.16 -1.43
CA ASP A 59 -19.21 -4.14 -2.15
C ASP A 59 -18.96 -3.82 -3.63
N PHE A 60 -18.09 -2.85 -3.91
CA PHE A 60 -17.67 -2.53 -5.27
C PHE A 60 -16.99 -3.73 -5.94
N LEU A 61 -16.04 -4.40 -5.26
CA LEU A 61 -15.40 -5.60 -5.80
C LEU A 61 -16.40 -6.70 -6.14
N MET A 62 -17.38 -6.94 -5.27
CA MET A 62 -18.45 -7.93 -5.52
C MET A 62 -19.31 -7.55 -6.72
N LEU A 63 -19.61 -6.27 -6.89
CA LEU A 63 -20.45 -5.76 -7.97
C LEU A 63 -19.76 -5.88 -9.34
N VAL A 64 -18.46 -5.59 -9.42
CA VAL A 64 -17.73 -5.49 -10.69
C VAL A 64 -16.92 -6.75 -11.03
N ALA A 65 -16.89 -7.74 -10.15
CA ALA A 65 -16.18 -8.99 -10.38
C ALA A 65 -16.73 -9.72 -11.62
N GLY A 66 -15.87 -9.94 -12.61
CA GLY A 66 -16.22 -10.61 -13.87
C GLY A 66 -16.60 -9.67 -15.01
N GLU A 67 -17.00 -8.44 -14.70
CA GLU A 67 -17.34 -7.40 -15.67
C GLU A 67 -16.14 -6.47 -15.97
N MET A 68 -15.25 -6.29 -14.99
CA MET A 68 -14.12 -5.37 -15.09
C MET A 68 -12.80 -6.08 -14.85
N SER A 69 -11.78 -5.68 -15.62
CA SER A 69 -10.42 -6.19 -15.43
C SER A 69 -9.83 -5.72 -14.11
N ILE A 70 -8.99 -6.56 -13.49
CA ILE A 70 -8.31 -6.26 -12.22
C ILE A 70 -7.55 -4.92 -12.29
N GLY A 71 -6.91 -4.61 -13.42
CA GLY A 71 -6.18 -3.35 -13.59
C GLY A 71 -7.08 -2.12 -13.47
N LYS A 72 -8.25 -2.14 -14.10
CA LYS A 72 -9.20 -1.02 -14.07
C LYS A 72 -9.89 -0.88 -12.71
N ILE A 73 -10.13 -2.00 -12.02
CA ILE A 73 -10.60 -2.01 -10.63
C ILE A 73 -9.54 -1.39 -9.71
N ALA A 74 -8.27 -1.78 -9.89
CA ALA A 74 -7.14 -1.29 -9.11
C ALA A 74 -6.98 0.24 -9.26
N GLU A 75 -7.08 0.76 -10.49
CA GLU A 75 -7.09 2.22 -10.75
C GLU A 75 -8.25 2.92 -10.02
N LYS A 76 -9.47 2.38 -10.09
CA LYS A 76 -10.66 2.99 -9.47
C LYS A 76 -10.62 3.01 -7.93
N LEU A 77 -10.03 1.97 -7.33
CA LEU A 77 -9.91 1.87 -5.89
C LEU A 77 -8.58 2.44 -5.37
N GLU A 78 -7.75 3.03 -6.24
CA GLU A 78 -6.40 3.51 -5.90
C GLU A 78 -5.55 2.44 -5.17
N ARG A 79 -5.69 1.19 -5.61
CA ARG A 79 -5.03 0.01 -5.02
C ARG A 79 -4.13 -0.68 -6.02
N THR A 80 -3.33 -1.63 -5.54
CA THR A 80 -2.52 -2.45 -6.44
C THR A 80 -3.34 -3.63 -7.00
N PRO A 81 -3.05 -4.11 -8.22
CA PRO A 81 -3.68 -5.31 -8.77
C PRO A 81 -3.52 -6.56 -7.87
N ALA A 82 -2.42 -6.64 -7.11
CA ALA A 82 -2.20 -7.72 -6.16
C ALA A 82 -3.20 -7.66 -5.00
N ASP A 83 -3.49 -6.47 -4.46
CA ASP A 83 -4.47 -6.29 -3.39
C ASP A 83 -5.86 -6.70 -3.85
N ILE A 84 -6.27 -6.28 -5.05
CA ILE A 84 -7.56 -6.66 -5.64
C ILE A 84 -7.69 -8.18 -5.75
N ARG A 85 -6.66 -8.87 -6.26
CA ARG A 85 -6.65 -10.33 -6.39
C ARG A 85 -6.73 -11.02 -5.02
N ASN A 86 -5.96 -10.54 -4.05
CA ASN A 86 -5.93 -11.11 -2.70
C ASN A 86 -7.27 -10.92 -1.98
N MET A 87 -7.89 -9.74 -2.11
CA MET A 87 -9.18 -9.47 -1.51
C MET A 87 -10.32 -10.22 -2.21
N GLY A 88 -10.31 -10.28 -3.55
CA GLY A 88 -11.31 -11.05 -4.28
C GLY A 88 -11.32 -12.52 -3.88
N LYS A 89 -10.14 -13.13 -3.72
CA LYS A 89 -10.02 -14.50 -3.15
C LYS A 89 -10.64 -14.60 -1.76
N ARG A 90 -10.45 -13.58 -0.92
CA ARG A 90 -10.94 -13.56 0.47
C ARG A 90 -12.45 -13.40 0.58
N ILE A 91 -13.09 -12.68 -0.34
CA ILE A 91 -14.55 -12.47 -0.39
C ILE A 91 -15.27 -13.40 -1.36
N GLY A 92 -14.55 -14.30 -2.03
CA GLY A 92 -15.12 -15.25 -3.00
C GLY A 92 -15.48 -14.64 -4.36
N ALA A 93 -15.01 -13.44 -4.66
CA ALA A 93 -15.21 -12.79 -5.96
C ALA A 93 -14.38 -13.49 -7.05
N LYS A 94 -15.00 -13.76 -8.20
CA LYS A 94 -14.35 -14.37 -9.37
C LYS A 94 -14.14 -13.30 -10.44
N PHE A 95 -12.88 -12.91 -10.65
CA PHE A 95 -12.52 -12.03 -11.75
C PHE A 95 -12.34 -12.85 -13.05
N ARG A 96 -12.71 -12.25 -14.18
CA ARG A 96 -12.54 -12.83 -15.51
C ARG A 96 -11.17 -12.50 -16.11
#